data_AF-A0A7S1HPN5-F1
#
_entry.id   AF-A0A7S1HPN5-F1
#
_cell.length_a   1.000
_cell.length_b   1.000
_cell.length_c   1.000
_cell.angle_alpha   90.00
_cell.angle_beta   90.00
_cell.angle_gamma   90.00
#
_symmetry.space_group_name_H-M   'P 1'
#
loop_
_entity.id
_entity.type
_entity.pdbx_description
1 polymer ?
#
loop_
_entity_poly.entity_id
_entity_poly.type
_entity_poly.pdbx_seq_one_letter_code
_entity_poly.pdbx_strand_id
1 'polypeptide(L)'
;EASPWEAYGPASQLSPSPQQRRTRSSHREQVDAHILQQIKENNEKLAATAERKKKRKKEESDNIKQVAGVGPGVSFFADVENAPEVPPAVQPTRMEASAVGASEPERRGSRRACNVIAMSGLDNATRKACAEAIESLKGGFKIFQEESGSPRITHLICSREEKRTEKMLLAIASGAWILPPKWVLQSKEQGKWLDEHKFERKGKASKAASLARADQATNSKRNTLLARYSLKLAGGTHSKTQMLKKLITALGGSVVTEFKDDDRPHCFALWCGDANPCVDDFEEESYFIKQEWLLKSAMEYQHGIGSDLGLYLIWNPRIERSPPFPSLW
;
A
#
# COMPACT_ATOMS: atom_id res chain seq x y z
N GLU A 1 -10.05 9.58 63.28
CA GLU A 1 -8.90 9.32 62.38
C GLU A 1 -9.01 10.30 61.21
N ALA A 2 -8.02 11.17 61.04
CA ALA A 2 -8.01 12.20 60.01
C ALA A 2 -7.59 11.62 58.66
N SER A 3 -8.13 12.18 57.57
CA SER A 3 -8.05 11.63 56.23
C SER A 3 -6.67 11.84 55.58
N PRO A 4 -6.13 10.91 54.76
CA PRO A 4 -4.72 10.91 54.31
C PRO A 4 -4.29 12.06 53.36
N TRP A 5 -5.18 13.02 53.07
CA TRP A 5 -4.96 14.08 52.09
C TRP A 5 -4.67 15.46 52.72
N GLU A 6 -4.72 15.60 54.05
CA GLU A 6 -4.44 16.86 54.75
C GLU A 6 -2.93 17.21 54.86
N ALA A 7 -2.03 16.35 54.35
CA ALA A 7 -0.57 16.55 54.41
C ALA A 7 0.02 17.39 53.26
N TYR A 8 -0.77 17.72 52.22
CA TYR A 8 -0.31 18.52 51.10
C TYR A 8 -0.92 19.90 51.16
N GLY A 9 -0.09 20.91 51.45
CA GLY A 9 -0.48 22.33 51.43
C GLY A 9 -1.08 22.77 50.08
N PRO A 10 -1.66 23.98 50.01
CA PRO A 10 -2.39 24.45 48.84
C PRO A 10 -1.55 24.35 47.55
N ALA A 11 -2.20 23.96 46.46
CA ALA A 11 -1.60 23.70 45.14
C ALA A 11 -0.76 24.86 44.56
N SER A 12 -0.83 26.06 45.15
CA SER A 12 0.01 27.21 44.84
C SER A 12 1.50 27.02 45.17
N GLN A 13 1.87 26.02 45.99
CA GLN A 13 3.26 25.75 46.37
C GLN A 13 3.98 24.66 45.53
N LEU A 14 3.31 24.04 44.55
CA LEU A 14 3.90 23.02 43.67
C LEU A 14 4.37 23.57 42.30
N SER A 15 4.33 24.89 42.10
CA SER A 15 4.72 25.51 40.85
C SER A 15 6.24 25.75 40.78
N PRO A 16 6.96 25.24 39.76
CA PRO A 16 8.40 25.43 39.63
C PRO A 16 8.75 26.92 39.51
N SER A 17 9.84 27.33 40.15
CA SER A 17 10.28 28.72 40.21
C SER A 17 10.62 29.28 38.82
N PRO A 18 10.52 30.60 38.58
CA PRO A 18 10.80 31.21 37.28
C PRO A 18 12.21 30.91 36.73
N GLN A 19 13.21 30.76 37.60
CA GLN A 19 14.56 30.37 37.22
C GLN A 19 14.64 28.90 36.76
N GLN A 20 13.95 27.98 37.43
CA GLN A 20 13.84 26.58 37.00
C GLN A 20 13.06 26.41 35.70
N ARG A 21 12.11 27.31 35.39
CA ARG A 21 11.43 27.33 34.08
C ARG A 21 12.36 27.79 32.97
N ARG A 22 13.21 28.81 33.23
CA ARG A 22 14.17 29.33 32.24
C ARG A 22 15.28 28.32 31.90
N THR A 23 15.82 27.61 32.90
CA THR A 23 16.86 26.59 32.64
C THR A 23 16.31 25.37 31.91
N ARG A 24 15.07 24.96 32.21
CA ARG A 24 14.37 23.89 31.46
C ARG A 24 14.02 24.32 30.03
N SER A 25 13.68 25.59 29.80
CA SER A 25 13.50 26.15 28.44
C SER A 25 14.79 26.10 27.65
N SER A 26 15.90 26.57 28.23
CA SER A 26 17.20 26.61 27.56
C SER A 26 17.77 25.22 27.27
N HIS A 27 17.62 24.26 28.18
CA HIS A 27 18.04 22.88 27.94
C HIS A 27 17.18 22.21 26.86
N ARG A 28 15.88 22.50 26.84
CA ARG A 28 14.96 22.02 25.79
C ARG A 28 15.30 22.61 24.42
N GLU A 29 15.59 23.91 24.35
CA GLU A 29 16.03 24.58 23.14
C GLU A 29 17.36 24.01 22.60
N GLN A 30 18.30 23.65 23.47
CA GLN A 30 19.56 23.02 23.07
C GLN A 30 19.36 21.59 22.53
N VAL A 31 18.48 20.80 23.15
CA VAL A 31 18.12 19.47 22.67
C VAL A 31 17.39 19.55 21.33
N ASP A 32 16.46 20.50 21.19
CA ASP A 32 15.71 20.73 19.94
C ASP A 32 16.65 21.17 18.80
N ALA A 33 17.62 22.05 19.08
CA ALA A 33 18.63 22.46 18.10
C ALA A 33 19.53 21.30 17.64
N HIS A 34 19.92 20.41 18.56
CA HIS A 34 20.73 19.24 18.23
C HIS A 34 19.96 18.25 17.34
N ILE A 35 18.68 18.04 17.63
CA ILE A 35 17.82 17.15 16.84
C ILE A 35 17.60 17.70 15.43
N LEU A 36 17.36 19.02 15.29
CA LEU A 36 17.21 19.68 13.99
C LEU A 36 18.48 19.55 13.13
N GLN A 37 19.65 19.68 13.75
CA GLN A 37 20.92 19.46 13.08
C GLN A 37 21.04 18.01 12.57
N GLN A 38 20.64 17.04 13.40
CA GLN A 38 20.71 15.61 13.05
C GLN A 38 19.76 15.24 11.91
N ILE A 39 18.56 15.83 11.87
CA ILE A 39 17.60 15.68 10.75
C ILE A 39 18.18 16.26 9.46
N LYS A 40 18.79 17.45 9.54
CA LYS A 40 19.41 18.11 8.37
C LYS A 40 20.54 17.26 7.80
N GLU A 41 21.43 16.76 8.65
CA GLU A 41 22.54 15.88 8.25
C GLU A 41 22.04 14.57 7.62
N ASN A 42 20.98 13.98 8.15
CA ASN A 42 20.40 12.75 7.59
C ASN A 42 19.76 12.99 6.22
N ASN A 43 19.08 14.12 6.02
CA ASN A 43 18.52 14.48 4.71
C ASN A 43 19.62 14.74 3.66
N GLU A 44 20.72 15.39 4.05
CA GLU A 44 21.87 15.60 3.17
C GLU A 44 22.56 14.27 2.79
N LYS A 45 22.72 13.35 3.75
CA LYS A 45 23.26 12.00 3.47
C LYS A 45 22.37 11.21 2.51
N LEU A 46 21.05 11.29 2.67
CA LEU A 46 20.10 10.65 1.76
C LEU A 46 20.16 11.24 0.34
N ALA A 47 20.25 12.57 0.23
CA ALA A 47 20.41 13.26 -1.05
C ALA A 47 21.71 12.85 -1.77
N ALA A 48 22.84 12.82 -1.05
CA ALA A 48 24.13 12.38 -1.59
C ALA A 48 24.10 10.92 -2.08
N THR A 49 23.36 10.05 -1.38
CA THR A 49 23.21 8.64 -1.76
C THR A 49 22.32 8.48 -3.00
N ALA A 50 21.28 9.31 -3.14
CA ALA A 50 20.43 9.34 -4.32
C ALA A 50 21.20 9.80 -5.58
N GLU A 51 22.02 10.83 -5.46
CA GLU A 51 22.87 11.31 -6.56
C GLU A 51 23.92 10.26 -6.97
N ARG A 52 24.55 9.55 -6.01
CA ARG A 52 25.43 8.42 -6.33
C ARG A 52 24.73 7.30 -7.09
N LYS A 53 23.46 6.99 -6.75
CA LYS A 53 22.66 5.98 -7.46
C LYS A 53 22.30 6.44 -8.89
N LYS A 54 22.00 7.73 -9.09
CA LYS A 54 21.78 8.29 -10.44
C LYS A 54 23.04 8.23 -11.28
N LYS A 55 24.21 8.59 -10.72
CA LYS A 55 25.50 8.53 -11.41
C LYS A 55 25.86 7.10 -11.84
N ARG A 56 25.69 6.12 -10.95
CA ARG A 56 25.90 4.69 -11.27
C ARG A 56 24.99 4.17 -12.38
N LYS A 57 23.70 4.53 -12.38
CA LYS A 57 22.77 4.16 -13.46
C LYS A 57 23.15 4.79 -14.80
N LYS A 58 23.68 6.01 -14.79
CA LYS A 58 24.16 6.69 -15.99
C LYS A 58 25.42 6.01 -16.54
N GLU A 59 26.40 5.74 -15.70
CA GLU A 59 27.62 5.00 -16.06
C GLU A 59 27.32 3.59 -16.60
N GLU A 60 26.35 2.89 -16.00
CA GLU A 60 25.89 1.57 -16.47
C GLU A 60 25.23 1.66 -17.86
N SER A 61 24.45 2.71 -18.11
CA SER A 61 23.82 2.94 -19.44
C SER A 61 24.81 3.35 -20.52
N ASP A 62 25.89 4.06 -20.16
CA ASP A 62 26.93 4.48 -21.10
C ASP A 62 27.87 3.30 -21.45
N ASN A 63 28.14 2.42 -20.49
CA ASN A 63 28.93 1.20 -20.73
C ASN A 63 28.21 0.20 -21.66
N ILE A 64 26.87 0.07 -21.55
CA ILE A 64 26.08 -0.78 -22.46
C ILE A 64 26.12 -0.28 -23.91
N LYS A 65 26.18 1.04 -24.13
CA LYS A 65 26.28 1.63 -25.48
C LYS A 65 27.67 1.44 -26.11
N GLN A 66 28.70 1.26 -25.29
CA GLN A 66 30.08 1.07 -25.76
C GLN A 66 30.35 -0.37 -26.24
N VAL A 67 29.55 -1.35 -25.79
CA VAL A 67 29.70 -2.77 -26.17
C VAL A 67 28.92 -3.13 -27.46
N ALA A 68 27.98 -2.30 -27.91
CA ALA A 68 27.14 -2.56 -29.09
C ALA A 68 27.75 -2.10 -30.44
N GLY A 69 29.08 -2.04 -30.55
CA GLY A 69 29.80 -1.55 -31.72
C GLY A 69 30.51 -2.62 -32.54
N VAL A 70 29.82 -3.67 -33.00
CA VAL A 70 30.31 -4.56 -34.09
C VAL A 70 29.11 -5.09 -34.89
N GLY A 71 28.91 -4.60 -36.13
CA GLY A 71 27.99 -5.21 -37.13
C GLY A 71 28.61 -6.47 -37.78
N PRO A 72 27.97 -7.16 -38.75
CA PRO A 72 27.02 -6.65 -39.78
C PRO A 72 25.70 -7.47 -39.82
N GLY A 73 24.58 -6.95 -40.34
CA GLY A 73 24.27 -6.80 -41.77
C GLY A 73 23.57 -8.06 -42.31
N VAL A 74 22.25 -8.00 -42.51
CA VAL A 74 21.53 -8.47 -43.72
C VAL A 74 20.07 -8.01 -43.65
N SER A 75 19.68 -7.32 -44.71
CA SER A 75 18.33 -7.00 -45.14
C SER A 75 17.59 -8.25 -45.62
N PHE A 76 16.29 -8.37 -45.33
CA PHE A 76 15.38 -9.11 -46.21
C PHE A 76 14.08 -8.31 -46.39
N PHE A 77 13.71 -8.17 -47.65
CA PHE A 77 12.65 -7.30 -48.19
C PHE A 77 11.23 -7.83 -47.95
N ALA A 78 10.29 -6.91 -48.12
CA ALA A 78 8.84 -7.08 -48.22
C ALA A 78 8.39 -7.78 -49.51
N ASP A 79 7.12 -8.21 -49.56
CA ASP A 79 6.11 -7.97 -50.62
C ASP A 79 4.84 -8.81 -50.31
N VAL A 80 3.65 -8.22 -50.08
CA VAL A 80 2.61 -7.68 -50.99
C VAL A 80 1.53 -8.71 -51.39
N GLU A 81 0.29 -8.35 -51.00
CA GLU A 81 -1.06 -8.60 -51.55
C GLU A 81 -1.45 -9.93 -52.22
N ASN A 82 -2.56 -10.51 -51.74
CA ASN A 82 -3.79 -10.54 -52.54
C ASN A 82 -5.06 -10.80 -51.70
N ALA A 83 -6.10 -10.00 -51.91
CA ALA A 83 -7.49 -10.30 -51.55
C ALA A 83 -8.17 -11.05 -52.71
N PRO A 84 -9.34 -11.69 -52.48
CA PRO A 84 -10.56 -11.03 -52.94
C PRO A 84 -11.80 -11.19 -52.05
N GLU A 85 -12.77 -10.37 -52.43
CA GLU A 85 -14.12 -10.00 -51.97
C GLU A 85 -15.11 -11.05 -51.40
N VAL A 86 -16.02 -10.46 -50.59
CA VAL A 86 -17.25 -10.88 -49.87
C VAL A 86 -18.44 -11.01 -50.88
N PRO A 87 -19.60 -11.73 -50.72
CA PRO A 87 -20.66 -11.46 -49.69
C PRO A 87 -21.67 -12.64 -49.39
N PRO A 88 -22.92 -12.44 -48.88
CA PRO A 88 -23.25 -12.54 -47.44
C PRO A 88 -24.48 -13.42 -47.10
N ALA A 89 -24.85 -13.40 -45.80
CA ALA A 89 -26.17 -13.61 -45.20
C ALA A 89 -26.66 -15.03 -44.85
N VAL A 90 -27.15 -15.19 -43.61
CA VAL A 90 -28.56 -15.48 -43.25
C VAL A 90 -28.62 -16.17 -41.88
N GLN A 91 -29.32 -15.54 -40.93
CA GLN A 91 -29.78 -16.10 -39.65
C GLN A 91 -30.96 -17.06 -39.89
N PRO A 92 -31.30 -17.93 -38.92
CA PRO A 92 -32.71 -18.18 -38.66
C PRO A 92 -33.10 -17.99 -37.19
N THR A 93 -34.26 -17.36 -37.06
CA THR A 93 -35.04 -17.10 -35.86
C THR A 93 -35.93 -18.28 -35.47
N ARG A 94 -36.10 -18.43 -34.13
CA ARG A 94 -37.36 -18.66 -33.38
C ARG A 94 -38.13 -19.98 -33.57
N MET A 95 -38.41 -20.67 -32.46
CA MET A 95 -39.79 -20.88 -31.96
C MET A 95 -39.82 -21.35 -30.49
N GLU A 96 -40.84 -20.85 -29.80
CA GLU A 96 -41.19 -21.05 -28.41
C GLU A 96 -41.89 -22.39 -28.17
N ALA A 97 -41.80 -22.90 -26.94
CA ALA A 97 -42.87 -23.67 -26.33
C ALA A 97 -42.92 -23.39 -24.82
N SER A 98 -44.11 -23.04 -24.35
CA SER A 98 -44.49 -22.76 -22.97
C SER A 98 -45.05 -24.02 -22.30
N ALA A 99 -44.77 -24.24 -21.00
CA ALA A 99 -45.78 -24.49 -19.96
C ALA A 99 -45.15 -24.79 -18.58
N VAL A 100 -45.51 -23.96 -17.58
CA VAL A 100 -45.97 -24.25 -16.19
C VAL A 100 -45.23 -25.33 -15.38
N GLY A 101 -44.77 -25.15 -14.14
CA GLY A 101 -44.90 -24.12 -13.13
C GLY A 101 -44.56 -24.75 -11.76
N ALA A 102 -43.69 -24.10 -10.98
CA ALA A 102 -43.59 -24.25 -9.52
C ALA A 102 -42.64 -23.14 -9.02
N SER A 103 -43.22 -22.15 -8.33
CA SER A 103 -42.53 -21.00 -7.78
C SER A 103 -41.71 -21.38 -6.54
N GLU A 104 -40.40 -21.51 -6.70
CA GLU A 104 -39.44 -21.45 -5.59
C GLU A 104 -39.08 -19.98 -5.32
N PRO A 105 -38.99 -19.54 -4.05
CA PRO A 105 -38.86 -18.13 -3.74
C PRO A 105 -37.49 -17.64 -4.16
N GLU A 106 -37.46 -16.58 -4.97
CA GLU A 106 -36.26 -15.85 -5.35
C GLU A 106 -35.47 -15.47 -4.10
N ARG A 107 -34.45 -16.28 -3.80
CA ARG A 107 -33.41 -15.92 -2.85
C ARG A 107 -32.65 -14.75 -3.46
N ARG A 108 -33.03 -13.54 -3.03
CA ARG A 108 -32.30 -12.27 -3.19
C ARG A 108 -30.81 -12.58 -3.10
N GLY A 109 -30.15 -12.58 -4.26
CA GLY A 109 -28.81 -13.11 -4.42
C GLY A 109 -27.83 -12.40 -3.50
N SER A 110 -27.45 -13.07 -2.41
CA SER A 110 -26.18 -12.78 -1.75
C SER A 110 -25.11 -12.89 -2.84
N ARG A 111 -24.50 -11.77 -3.24
CA ARG A 111 -23.36 -11.79 -4.16
C ARG A 111 -22.34 -12.72 -3.51
N ARG A 112 -22.25 -13.97 -3.97
CA ARG A 112 -21.25 -14.92 -3.48
C ARG A 112 -19.91 -14.21 -3.64
N ALA A 113 -19.21 -14.02 -2.53
CA ALA A 113 -17.90 -13.38 -2.54
C ALA A 113 -17.04 -14.15 -3.55
N CYS A 114 -16.71 -13.51 -4.66
CA CYS A 114 -15.93 -14.15 -5.70
C CYS A 114 -14.50 -14.26 -5.18
N ASN A 115 -13.94 -15.45 -5.11
CA ASN A 115 -12.54 -15.61 -4.79
C ASN A 115 -11.70 -15.10 -5.96
N VAL A 116 -10.76 -14.22 -5.67
CA VAL A 116 -9.88 -13.59 -6.66
C VAL A 116 -8.42 -13.92 -6.34
N ILE A 117 -7.71 -14.43 -7.35
CA ILE A 117 -6.29 -14.80 -7.31
C ILE A 117 -5.47 -13.75 -8.06
N ALA A 118 -4.54 -13.11 -7.37
CA ALA A 118 -3.51 -12.29 -7.98
C ALA A 118 -2.19 -13.07 -8.08
N MET A 119 -1.35 -12.73 -9.07
CA MET A 119 -0.01 -13.30 -9.23
C MET A 119 1.04 -12.19 -9.22
N SER A 120 2.11 -12.34 -8.45
CA SER A 120 3.20 -11.34 -8.34
C SER A 120 4.59 -11.99 -8.35
N GLY A 121 5.50 -11.44 -9.16
CA GLY A 121 6.90 -11.86 -9.19
C GLY A 121 7.16 -13.29 -9.69
N LEU A 122 6.22 -13.87 -10.45
CA LEU A 122 6.38 -15.16 -11.14
C LEU A 122 7.05 -14.94 -12.50
N ASP A 123 7.89 -15.89 -12.93
CA ASP A 123 8.35 -15.97 -14.31
C ASP A 123 7.19 -16.31 -15.26
N ASN A 124 7.39 -16.08 -16.55
CA ASN A 124 6.31 -16.20 -17.54
C ASN A 124 5.79 -17.65 -17.67
N ALA A 125 6.67 -18.65 -17.57
CA ALA A 125 6.28 -20.05 -17.67
C ALA A 125 5.41 -20.46 -16.47
N THR A 126 5.85 -20.15 -15.25
CA THR A 126 5.09 -20.42 -14.02
C THR A 126 3.76 -19.66 -14.00
N ARG A 127 3.75 -18.40 -14.43
CA ARG A 127 2.52 -17.60 -14.52
C ARG A 127 1.50 -18.23 -15.46
N LYS A 128 1.93 -18.64 -16.66
CA LYS A 128 1.07 -19.29 -17.64
C LYS A 128 0.52 -20.62 -17.11
N ALA A 129 1.38 -21.46 -16.54
CA ALA A 129 0.97 -22.72 -15.94
C ALA A 129 -0.05 -22.53 -14.80
N CYS A 130 0.13 -21.52 -13.95
CA CYS A 130 -0.83 -21.17 -12.91
C CYS A 130 -2.15 -20.66 -13.49
N ALA A 131 -2.12 -19.82 -14.53
CA ALA A 131 -3.34 -19.31 -15.16
C ALA A 131 -4.18 -20.46 -15.77
N GLU A 132 -3.55 -21.33 -16.56
CA GLU A 132 -4.19 -22.52 -17.13
C GLU A 132 -4.72 -23.46 -16.04
N ALA A 133 -3.98 -23.61 -14.94
CA ALA A 133 -4.42 -24.40 -13.80
C ALA A 133 -5.69 -23.82 -13.16
N ILE A 134 -5.73 -22.50 -12.92
CA ILE A 134 -6.88 -21.80 -12.34
C ILE A 134 -8.11 -21.93 -13.24
N GLU A 135 -7.95 -21.81 -14.55
CA GLU A 135 -9.04 -21.94 -15.53
C GLU A 135 -9.56 -23.38 -15.63
N SER A 136 -8.67 -24.37 -15.55
CA SER A 136 -9.06 -25.78 -15.61
C SER A 136 -9.77 -26.28 -14.34
N LEU A 137 -9.48 -25.66 -13.20
CA LEU A 137 -10.05 -26.04 -11.91
C LEU A 137 -11.46 -25.46 -11.73
N LYS A 138 -12.42 -26.35 -11.46
CA LYS A 138 -13.77 -25.95 -11.02
C LYS A 138 -13.67 -25.34 -9.61
N GLY A 139 -14.47 -24.32 -9.31
CA GLY A 139 -14.49 -23.71 -7.96
C GLY A 139 -14.64 -22.19 -7.90
N GLY A 140 -14.74 -21.51 -9.05
CA GLY A 140 -15.18 -20.10 -9.09
C GLY A 140 -14.14 -19.07 -8.67
N PHE A 141 -12.86 -19.44 -8.65
CA PHE A 141 -11.76 -18.47 -8.54
C PHE A 141 -11.60 -17.70 -9.85
N LYS A 142 -11.45 -16.38 -9.76
CA LYS A 142 -11.14 -15.51 -10.90
C LYS A 142 -9.71 -15.01 -10.81
N ILE A 143 -9.06 -14.84 -11.95
CA ILE A 143 -7.76 -14.17 -12.02
C ILE A 143 -8.00 -12.66 -11.86
N PHE A 144 -7.22 -12.02 -11.00
CA PHE A 144 -7.26 -10.58 -10.75
C PHE A 144 -6.95 -9.81 -12.05
N GLN A 145 -7.88 -8.94 -12.43
CA GLN A 145 -7.72 -8.01 -13.56
C GLN A 145 -7.66 -6.57 -13.02
N GLU A 146 -6.57 -5.87 -13.34
CA GLU A 146 -6.32 -4.49 -12.86
C GLU A 146 -7.37 -3.47 -13.32
N GLU A 147 -8.01 -3.74 -14.46
CA GLU A 147 -9.01 -2.87 -15.09
C GLU A 147 -10.43 -3.06 -14.53
N SER A 148 -10.69 -4.17 -13.81
CA SER A 148 -12.03 -4.59 -13.40
C SER A 148 -12.60 -3.88 -12.15
N GLY A 149 -12.21 -2.62 -11.92
CA GLY A 149 -12.37 -1.95 -10.63
C GLY A 149 -11.34 -2.44 -9.62
N SER A 150 -11.52 -2.19 -8.32
CA SER A 150 -10.59 -2.67 -7.27
C SER A 150 -11.14 -3.93 -6.60
N PRO A 151 -11.13 -5.11 -7.24
CA PRO A 151 -11.62 -6.33 -6.61
C PRO A 151 -10.71 -6.70 -5.43
N ARG A 152 -11.33 -7.11 -4.32
CA ARG A 152 -10.62 -7.58 -3.13
C ARG A 152 -9.82 -8.83 -3.48
N ILE A 153 -8.49 -8.75 -3.35
CA ILE A 153 -7.62 -9.92 -3.54
C ILE A 153 -7.85 -10.86 -2.37
N THR A 154 -8.19 -12.11 -2.67
CA THR A 154 -8.39 -13.16 -1.63
C THR A 154 -7.18 -14.08 -1.52
N HIS A 155 -6.44 -14.24 -2.62
CA HIS A 155 -5.27 -15.11 -2.71
C HIS A 155 -4.21 -14.41 -3.56
N LEU A 156 -2.96 -14.42 -3.09
CA LEU A 156 -1.81 -13.93 -3.81
C LEU A 156 -0.82 -15.07 -4.00
N ILE A 157 -0.55 -15.39 -5.26
CA ILE A 157 0.50 -16.33 -5.65
C ILE A 157 1.77 -15.55 -5.91
N CYS A 158 2.83 -15.83 -5.16
CA CYS A 158 4.11 -15.17 -5.34
C CYS A 158 5.30 -16.10 -5.16
N SER A 159 6.39 -15.81 -5.87
CA SER A 159 7.67 -16.53 -5.72
C SER A 159 8.44 -16.09 -4.48
N ARG A 160 8.39 -14.79 -4.15
CA ARG A 160 9.08 -14.17 -3.01
C ARG A 160 8.16 -13.19 -2.30
N GLU A 161 8.18 -13.19 -0.98
CA GLU A 161 7.29 -12.35 -0.18
C GLU A 161 7.94 -11.04 0.31
N GLU A 162 9.25 -10.84 0.13
CA GLU A 162 9.93 -9.63 0.61
C GLU A 162 9.66 -8.39 -0.28
N LYS A 163 9.12 -8.59 -1.48
CA LYS A 163 8.90 -7.52 -2.45
C LYS A 163 7.63 -6.72 -2.13
N ARG A 164 7.79 -5.41 -1.90
CA ARG A 164 6.70 -4.44 -1.73
C ARG A 164 6.04 -4.06 -3.07
N THR A 165 5.49 -5.05 -3.76
CA THR A 165 4.68 -4.80 -4.96
C THR A 165 3.29 -4.31 -4.58
N GLU A 166 2.61 -3.55 -5.44
CA GLU A 166 1.22 -3.12 -5.22
C GLU A 166 0.30 -4.29 -4.88
N LYS A 167 0.39 -5.38 -5.64
CA LYS A 167 -0.38 -6.62 -5.40
C LYS A 167 -0.11 -7.22 -4.02
N MET A 168 1.12 -7.14 -3.52
CA MET A 168 1.47 -7.61 -2.17
C MET A 168 0.82 -6.75 -1.10
N LEU A 169 0.93 -5.42 -1.22
CA LEU A 169 0.36 -4.49 -0.23
C LEU A 169 -1.17 -4.59 -0.18
N LEU A 170 -1.83 -4.67 -1.35
CA LEU A 170 -3.28 -4.85 -1.44
C LEU A 170 -3.73 -6.22 -0.93
N ALA A 171 -2.94 -7.27 -1.16
CA ALA A 171 -3.21 -8.60 -0.62
C ALA A 171 -3.13 -8.61 0.91
N ILE A 172 -2.10 -7.99 1.50
CA ILE A 172 -1.98 -7.84 2.96
C ILE A 172 -3.17 -7.06 3.50
N ALA A 173 -3.46 -5.88 2.95
CA ALA A 173 -4.58 -5.05 3.39
C ALA A 173 -5.94 -5.78 3.30
N SER A 174 -6.12 -6.64 2.29
CA SER A 174 -7.33 -7.43 2.09
C SER A 174 -7.42 -8.67 2.98
N GLY A 175 -6.37 -8.99 3.75
CA GLY A 175 -6.27 -10.22 4.53
C GLY A 175 -6.16 -11.47 3.66
N ALA A 176 -5.54 -11.38 2.49
CA ALA A 176 -5.45 -12.47 1.52
C ALA A 176 -4.54 -13.62 2.01
N TRP A 177 -4.71 -14.80 1.43
CA TRP A 177 -3.74 -15.89 1.53
C TRP A 177 -2.50 -15.61 0.70
N ILE A 178 -1.31 -15.74 1.27
CA ILE A 178 -0.06 -15.56 0.54
C ILE A 178 0.59 -16.93 0.32
N LEU A 179 0.57 -17.36 -0.95
CA LEU A 179 0.82 -18.75 -1.32
C LEU A 179 1.93 -18.86 -2.38
N PRO A 180 2.69 -19.97 -2.39
CA PRO A 180 3.60 -20.30 -3.48
C PRO A 180 2.84 -20.88 -4.69
N PRO A 181 3.42 -20.82 -5.91
CA PRO A 181 2.82 -21.41 -7.13
C PRO A 181 2.44 -22.88 -6.99
N LYS A 182 3.21 -23.66 -6.20
CA LYS A 182 2.93 -25.08 -5.96
C LYS A 182 1.53 -25.36 -5.44
N TRP A 183 0.89 -24.43 -4.72
CA TRP A 183 -0.48 -24.62 -4.25
C TRP A 183 -1.47 -24.76 -5.41
N VAL A 184 -1.36 -23.89 -6.41
CA VAL A 184 -2.22 -23.94 -7.61
C VAL A 184 -1.92 -25.19 -8.43
N LEU A 185 -0.64 -25.47 -8.65
CA LEU A 185 -0.21 -26.60 -9.49
C LEU A 185 -0.61 -27.95 -8.88
N GLN A 186 -0.38 -28.15 -7.57
CA GLN A 186 -0.80 -29.37 -6.89
C GLN A 186 -2.33 -29.47 -6.75
N SER A 187 -3.03 -28.34 -6.66
CA SER A 187 -4.50 -28.34 -6.74
C SER A 187 -4.98 -28.85 -8.10
N LYS A 188 -4.32 -28.45 -9.19
CA LYS A 188 -4.61 -28.96 -10.55
C LYS A 188 -4.36 -30.46 -10.65
N GLU A 189 -3.21 -30.93 -10.16
CA GLU A 189 -2.85 -32.35 -10.16
C GLU A 189 -3.87 -33.21 -9.42
N GLN A 190 -4.42 -32.70 -8.30
CA GLN A 190 -5.45 -33.40 -7.53
C GLN A 190 -6.88 -33.16 -8.03
N GLY A 191 -7.06 -32.32 -9.06
CA GLY A 191 -8.36 -31.95 -9.61
C GLY A 191 -9.27 -31.17 -8.65
N LYS A 192 -8.73 -30.62 -7.56
CA LYS A 192 -9.48 -29.88 -6.52
C LYS A 192 -8.59 -28.86 -5.81
N TRP A 193 -9.20 -27.78 -5.31
CA TRP A 193 -8.50 -26.80 -4.48
C TRP A 193 -8.02 -27.43 -3.18
N LEU A 194 -6.73 -27.29 -2.91
CA LEU A 194 -6.10 -27.73 -1.66
C LEU A 194 -6.27 -26.68 -0.57
N ASP A 195 -6.30 -27.15 0.68
CA ASP A 195 -6.33 -26.30 1.87
C ASP A 195 -5.14 -25.33 1.91
N GLU A 196 -5.44 -24.03 1.92
CA GLU A 196 -4.47 -22.94 1.84
C GLU A 196 -3.53 -22.93 3.05
N HIS A 197 -4.01 -23.29 4.25
CA HIS A 197 -3.22 -23.27 5.49
C HIS A 197 -1.93 -24.09 5.38
N LYS A 198 -1.96 -25.19 4.63
CA LYS A 198 -0.80 -26.09 4.45
C LYS A 198 0.27 -25.51 3.52
N PHE A 199 -0.09 -24.52 2.73
CA PHE A 199 0.76 -23.91 1.70
C PHE A 199 1.15 -22.47 2.02
N GLU A 200 0.48 -21.83 2.98
CA GLU A 200 0.74 -20.46 3.38
C GLU A 200 2.22 -20.25 3.73
N ARG A 201 2.77 -19.16 3.19
CA ARG A 201 4.15 -18.74 3.43
C ARG A 201 4.32 -18.40 4.92
N LYS A 202 5.55 -18.48 5.44
CA LYS A 202 5.84 -18.24 6.87
C LYS A 202 6.56 -16.91 7.15
N GLY A 203 6.67 -16.02 6.18
CA GLY A 203 7.36 -14.74 6.39
C GLY A 203 6.44 -13.61 6.82
N LYS A 204 7.04 -12.41 6.86
CA LYS A 204 6.41 -11.20 7.42
C LYS A 204 5.11 -10.83 6.72
N ALA A 205 5.07 -10.94 5.39
CA ALA A 205 3.90 -10.58 4.61
C ALA A 205 2.71 -11.48 4.95
N SER A 206 2.90 -12.79 5.03
CA SER A 206 1.81 -13.71 5.38
C SER A 206 1.32 -13.50 6.81
N LYS A 207 2.23 -13.25 7.76
CA LYS A 207 1.85 -12.88 9.13
C LYS A 207 1.00 -11.59 9.14
N ALA A 208 1.43 -10.57 8.41
CA ALA A 208 0.72 -9.31 8.26
C ALA A 208 -0.69 -9.51 7.66
N ALA A 209 -0.81 -10.30 6.58
CA ALA A 209 -2.08 -10.65 5.96
C ALA A 209 -3.00 -11.43 6.93
N SER A 210 -2.44 -12.33 7.74
CA SER A 210 -3.19 -13.11 8.73
C SER A 210 -3.78 -12.21 9.83
N LEU A 211 -3.01 -11.22 10.30
CA LEU A 211 -3.51 -10.21 11.25
C LEU A 211 -4.65 -9.40 10.63
N ALA A 212 -4.49 -8.92 9.39
CA ALA A 212 -5.53 -8.20 8.68
C ALA A 212 -6.81 -9.01 8.51
N ARG A 213 -6.67 -10.31 8.22
CA ARG A 213 -7.79 -11.25 8.09
C ARG A 213 -8.51 -11.43 9.43
N ALA A 214 -7.77 -11.54 10.52
CA ALA A 214 -8.33 -11.63 11.87
C ALA A 214 -9.12 -10.36 12.25
N ASP A 215 -8.56 -9.18 11.99
CA ASP A 215 -9.24 -7.91 12.26
C ASP A 215 -10.54 -7.79 11.46
N GLN A 216 -10.53 -8.19 10.20
CA GLN A 216 -11.72 -8.20 9.35
C GLN A 216 -12.78 -9.21 9.85
N ALA A 217 -12.37 -10.35 10.40
CA ALA A 217 -13.29 -11.35 10.96
C ALA A 217 -14.04 -10.83 12.19
N THR A 218 -13.45 -9.89 12.96
CA THR A 218 -14.15 -9.23 14.08
C THR A 218 -15.27 -8.27 13.62
N ASN A 219 -15.44 -8.09 12.30
CA ASN A 219 -16.44 -7.24 11.63
C ASN A 219 -16.47 -5.77 12.11
N SER A 220 -15.43 -5.33 12.81
CA SER A 220 -15.27 -3.96 13.26
C SER A 220 -14.40 -3.21 12.26
N LYS A 221 -15.01 -2.37 11.43
CA LYS A 221 -14.27 -1.39 10.60
C LYS A 221 -13.35 -0.47 11.44
N ARG A 222 -13.52 -0.44 12.77
CA ARG A 222 -12.69 0.32 13.69
C ARG A 222 -11.37 -0.35 14.06
N ASN A 223 -11.21 -1.64 13.72
CA ASN A 223 -10.04 -2.42 14.10
C ASN A 223 -8.99 -2.51 12.99
N THR A 224 -9.28 -1.99 11.79
CA THR A 224 -8.29 -2.00 10.70
C THR A 224 -7.18 -0.99 10.97
N LEU A 225 -5.99 -1.27 10.43
CA LEU A 225 -4.76 -0.52 10.67
C LEU A 225 -4.89 1.01 10.56
N LEU A 226 -5.65 1.52 9.58
CA LEU A 226 -5.79 2.96 9.36
C LEU A 226 -7.17 3.51 9.68
N ALA A 227 -8.00 2.78 10.44
CA ALA A 227 -9.41 3.13 10.69
C ALA A 227 -9.64 4.54 11.28
N ARG A 228 -8.63 5.12 11.93
CA ARG A 228 -8.70 6.44 12.58
C ARG A 228 -7.96 7.55 11.80
N TYR A 229 -7.39 7.22 10.66
CA TYR A 229 -6.52 8.11 9.89
C TYR A 229 -7.24 8.71 8.70
N SER A 230 -7.12 10.04 8.56
CA SER A 230 -7.49 10.76 7.35
C SER A 230 -6.23 11.30 6.70
N LEU A 231 -5.92 10.88 5.48
CA LEU A 231 -4.70 11.24 4.79
C LEU A 231 -4.99 12.12 3.57
N LYS A 232 -4.29 13.24 3.46
CA LYS A 232 -4.24 14.03 2.23
C LYS A 232 -3.07 13.55 1.38
N LEU A 233 -3.30 13.13 0.15
CA LEU A 233 -2.21 12.75 -0.75
C LEU A 233 -1.68 14.00 -1.47
N ALA A 234 -0.37 14.23 -1.39
CA ALA A 234 0.29 15.37 -2.03
C ALA A 234 1.52 14.93 -2.82
N GLY A 235 1.78 15.64 -3.91
CA GLY A 235 2.85 15.32 -4.85
C GLY A 235 2.67 13.98 -5.57
N GLY A 236 3.66 13.60 -6.37
CA GLY A 236 3.71 12.30 -7.05
C GLY A 236 2.92 12.22 -8.37
N THR A 237 3.05 11.08 -9.05
CA THR A 237 2.34 10.81 -10.31
C THR A 237 0.91 10.35 -10.04
N HIS A 238 -0.01 10.62 -10.98
CA HIS A 238 -1.40 10.19 -10.86
C HIS A 238 -1.56 8.68 -10.55
N SER A 239 -0.75 7.83 -11.20
CA SER A 239 -0.74 6.38 -10.98
C SER A 239 -0.36 5.98 -9.55
N LYS A 240 0.70 6.60 -8.98
CA LYS A 240 1.13 6.35 -7.60
C LYS A 240 0.04 6.78 -6.61
N THR A 241 -0.55 7.96 -6.83
CA THR A 241 -1.61 8.49 -5.97
C THR A 241 -2.87 7.62 -6.00
N GLN A 242 -3.24 7.07 -7.16
CA GLN A 242 -4.36 6.12 -7.25
C GLN A 242 -4.09 4.83 -6.47
N MET A 243 -2.90 4.24 -6.60
CA MET A 243 -2.51 3.06 -5.83
C MET A 243 -2.49 3.37 -4.32
N LEU A 244 -1.89 4.52 -3.97
CA LEU A 244 -1.96 5.24 -2.69
C LEU A 244 -3.33 5.12 -2.03
N LYS A 245 -4.29 5.69 -2.75
CA LYS A 245 -5.69 5.79 -2.36
C LYS A 245 -6.34 4.43 -2.18
N LYS A 246 -6.11 3.49 -3.10
CA LYS A 246 -6.61 2.11 -2.99
C LYS A 246 -6.09 1.43 -1.73
N LEU A 247 -4.79 1.56 -1.45
CA LEU A 247 -4.15 0.96 -0.28
C LEU A 247 -4.68 1.54 1.03
N ILE A 248 -4.75 2.87 1.15
CA ILE A 248 -5.28 3.55 2.34
C ILE A 248 -6.72 3.08 2.61
N THR A 249 -7.55 3.06 1.57
CA THR A 249 -8.95 2.63 1.68
C THR A 249 -9.06 1.16 2.10
N ALA A 250 -8.21 0.28 1.55
CA ALA A 250 -8.18 -1.14 1.91
C ALA A 250 -7.74 -1.39 3.36
N LEU A 251 -6.89 -0.51 3.91
CA LEU A 251 -6.49 -0.50 5.32
C LEU A 251 -7.51 0.20 6.24
N GLY A 252 -8.62 0.69 5.68
CA GLY A 252 -9.72 1.35 6.37
C GLY A 252 -9.52 2.83 6.68
N GLY A 253 -8.46 3.45 6.16
CA GLY A 253 -8.28 4.90 6.25
C GLY A 253 -9.12 5.67 5.23
N SER A 254 -9.30 6.96 5.47
CA SER A 254 -9.95 7.89 4.54
C SER A 254 -8.90 8.72 3.80
N VAL A 255 -9.18 9.02 2.53
CA VAL A 255 -8.40 9.97 1.74
C VAL A 255 -9.20 11.25 1.60
N VAL A 256 -8.62 12.36 2.05
CA VAL A 256 -9.26 13.68 2.07
C VAL A 256 -8.55 14.63 1.09
N THR A 257 -9.28 15.60 0.55
CA THR A 257 -8.73 16.68 -0.28
C THR A 257 -8.29 17.86 0.56
N GLU A 258 -9.01 18.12 1.65
CA GLU A 258 -8.81 19.19 2.61
C GLU A 258 -9.08 18.65 4.01
N PHE A 259 -8.34 19.16 4.99
CA PHE A 259 -8.60 18.88 6.40
C PHE A 259 -9.70 19.82 6.89
N LYS A 260 -10.62 19.31 7.70
CA LYS A 260 -11.64 20.11 8.38
C LYS A 260 -11.14 20.47 9.78
N ASP A 261 -11.53 21.62 10.32
CA ASP A 261 -11.07 22.06 11.66
C ASP A 261 -11.40 21.08 12.81
N ASP A 262 -12.41 20.23 12.62
CA ASP A 262 -12.78 19.14 13.55
C ASP A 262 -11.90 17.88 13.41
N ASP A 263 -10.88 17.91 12.56
CA ASP A 263 -10.05 16.76 12.28
C ASP A 263 -9.14 16.39 13.46
N ARG A 264 -9.31 15.14 13.88
CA ARG A 264 -8.69 14.47 15.05
C ARG A 264 -7.15 14.41 14.94
N PRO A 265 -6.42 14.06 16.02
CA PRO A 265 -4.94 13.95 16.08
C PRO A 265 -4.26 12.96 15.11
N HIS A 266 -4.94 12.43 14.09
CA HIS A 266 -4.43 11.44 13.13
C HIS A 266 -4.63 11.88 11.67
N CYS A 267 -4.63 13.19 11.44
CA CYS A 267 -4.74 13.79 10.11
C CYS A 267 -3.39 14.40 9.71
N PHE A 268 -2.82 13.92 8.61
CA PHE A 268 -1.57 14.46 8.06
C PHE A 268 -1.49 14.21 6.56
N ALA A 269 -0.67 14.99 5.88
CA ALA A 269 -0.48 14.87 4.44
C ALA A 269 0.62 13.84 4.12
N LEU A 270 0.35 12.93 3.19
CA LEU A 270 1.30 11.93 2.71
C LEU A 270 1.97 12.43 1.44
N TRP A 271 3.28 12.63 1.49
CA TRP A 271 4.08 13.03 0.36
C TRP A 271 4.44 11.82 -0.53
N CYS A 272 3.98 11.88 -1.77
CA CYS A 272 4.12 10.82 -2.78
C CYS A 272 5.17 11.14 -3.86
N GLY A 273 5.84 12.29 -3.76
CA GLY A 273 6.89 12.71 -4.69
C GLY A 273 8.21 11.98 -4.45
N ASP A 274 9.01 11.83 -5.51
CA ASP A 274 10.33 11.18 -5.44
C ASP A 274 11.43 12.12 -4.91
N ALA A 275 11.21 13.43 -5.00
CA ALA A 275 12.04 14.48 -4.39
C ALA A 275 11.31 15.05 -3.17
N ASN A 276 12.03 15.70 -2.25
CA ASN A 276 11.39 16.45 -1.17
C ASN A 276 10.48 17.56 -1.75
N PRO A 277 9.36 17.88 -1.08
CA PRO A 277 8.50 18.99 -1.48
C PRO A 277 9.29 20.29 -1.52
N CYS A 278 9.04 21.10 -2.54
CA CYS A 278 9.52 22.47 -2.58
C CYS A 278 8.63 23.36 -1.69
N VAL A 279 9.09 24.56 -1.36
CA VAL A 279 8.36 25.49 -0.48
C VAL A 279 6.96 25.81 -1.02
N ASP A 280 6.79 25.78 -2.34
CA ASP A 280 5.51 26.06 -3.01
C ASP A 280 4.52 24.87 -2.94
N ASP A 281 5.00 23.65 -2.66
CA ASP A 281 4.16 22.46 -2.49
C ASP A 281 3.46 22.42 -1.11
N PHE A 282 3.88 23.29 -0.17
CA PHE A 282 3.27 23.38 1.15
C PHE A 282 2.06 24.32 1.12
N GLU A 283 0.88 23.74 1.24
CA GLU A 283 -0.30 24.45 1.73
C GLU A 283 -0.12 24.80 3.23
N GLU A 284 -0.76 25.88 3.69
CA GLU A 284 -0.51 26.48 5.02
C GLU A 284 -0.56 25.47 6.18
N GLU A 285 0.38 25.62 7.12
CA GLU A 285 0.52 24.90 8.41
C GLU A 285 0.46 23.36 8.41
N SER A 286 0.57 22.69 7.25
CA SER A 286 0.51 21.23 7.18
C SER A 286 1.89 20.55 7.33
N TYR A 287 1.93 19.44 8.06
CA TYR A 287 3.08 18.53 8.12
C TYR A 287 2.92 17.43 7.06
N PHE A 288 4.01 17.14 6.34
CA PHE A 288 4.05 16.01 5.42
C PHE A 288 4.75 14.81 6.05
N ILE A 289 4.26 13.61 5.73
CA ILE A 289 4.90 12.34 6.05
C ILE A 289 5.26 11.65 4.75
N LYS A 290 6.48 11.14 4.65
CA LYS A 290 6.97 10.36 3.51
C LYS A 290 6.11 9.10 3.29
N GLN A 291 5.77 8.78 2.04
CA GLN A 291 5.00 7.56 1.68
C GLN A 291 5.58 6.26 2.24
N GLU A 292 6.88 6.18 2.47
CA GLU A 292 7.58 5.01 3.02
C GLU A 292 7.01 4.57 4.37
N TRP A 293 6.50 5.51 5.16
CA TRP A 293 5.78 5.22 6.41
C TRP A 293 4.57 4.32 6.14
N LEU A 294 3.72 4.70 5.19
CA LEU A 294 2.53 3.94 4.82
C LEU A 294 2.91 2.57 4.27
N LEU A 295 3.91 2.51 3.38
CA LEU A 295 4.35 1.27 2.76
C LEU A 295 4.96 0.29 3.77
N LYS A 296 5.73 0.79 4.76
CA LYS A 296 6.27 -0.04 5.85
C LYS A 296 5.14 -0.52 6.76
N SER A 297 4.28 0.38 7.20
CA SER A 297 3.14 0.07 8.08
C SER A 297 2.21 -0.97 7.47
N ALA A 298 1.92 -0.86 6.17
CA ALA A 298 1.13 -1.84 5.43
C ALA A 298 1.83 -3.21 5.34
N MET A 299 3.14 -3.23 5.06
CA MET A 299 3.90 -4.48 4.91
C MET A 299 4.03 -5.27 6.23
N GLU A 300 4.04 -4.56 7.36
CA GLU A 300 4.15 -5.15 8.70
C GLU A 300 2.78 -5.29 9.39
N TYR A 301 1.75 -4.68 8.81
CA TYR A 301 0.40 -4.52 9.37
C TYR A 301 0.42 -4.02 10.82
N GLN A 302 1.20 -2.96 11.05
CA GLN A 302 1.43 -2.37 12.37
C GLN A 302 1.47 -0.85 12.27
N HIS A 303 1.00 -0.18 13.32
CA HIS A 303 1.01 1.28 13.39
C HIS A 303 2.46 1.76 13.52
N GLY A 304 3.02 2.35 12.47
CA GLY A 304 4.37 2.95 12.49
C GLY A 304 4.46 4.25 13.30
N ILE A 305 3.49 4.55 14.17
CA ILE A 305 3.36 5.82 14.92
C ILE A 305 4.24 5.86 16.19
N GLY A 306 4.96 4.79 16.54
CA GLY A 306 5.93 4.82 17.64
C GLY A 306 7.15 5.74 17.38
N SER A 307 8.25 5.48 18.09
CA SER A 307 9.54 6.23 18.08
C SER A 307 10.18 6.55 16.71
N ASP A 308 9.61 6.06 15.62
CA ASP A 308 10.13 6.19 14.25
C ASP A 308 9.39 7.25 13.40
N LEU A 309 8.28 7.85 13.85
CA LEU A 309 7.50 8.77 13.01
C LEU A 309 8.34 9.99 12.56
N GLY A 310 9.23 10.47 13.42
CA GLY A 310 10.18 11.54 13.11
C GLY A 310 11.11 11.23 11.93
N LEU A 311 11.38 9.95 11.64
CA LEU A 311 12.19 9.54 10.47
C LEU A 311 11.46 9.77 9.14
N TYR A 312 10.13 9.78 9.18
CA TYR A 312 9.26 9.95 8.02
C TYR A 312 8.69 11.36 7.90
N LEU A 313 8.83 12.18 8.94
CA LEU A 313 8.37 13.56 8.91
C LEU A 313 9.19 14.38 7.92
N ILE A 314 8.51 15.18 7.11
CA ILE A 314 9.11 16.20 6.27
C ILE A 314 8.76 17.54 6.93
N TRP A 315 9.81 18.24 7.35
CA TRP A 315 9.65 19.54 7.98
C TRP A 315 9.15 20.58 6.98
N ASN A 316 8.11 21.30 7.37
CA ASN A 316 7.60 22.46 6.64
C ASN A 316 8.33 23.72 7.12
N PRO A 317 9.17 24.34 6.28
CA PRO A 317 9.95 25.51 6.68
C PRO A 317 9.08 26.76 6.94
N ARG A 318 7.81 26.77 6.49
CA ARG A 318 6.87 27.87 6.75
C ARG A 318 6.27 27.81 8.15
N ILE A 319 6.48 26.73 8.91
CA ILE A 319 5.93 26.57 10.27
C ILE A 319 6.99 26.93 11.30
N GLU A 320 6.80 28.06 11.98
CA GLU A 320 7.68 28.53 13.08
C GLU A 320 7.49 27.74 14.39
N ARG A 321 6.43 26.93 14.50
CA ARG A 321 6.09 26.15 15.70
C ARG A 321 6.60 24.71 15.61
N SER A 322 7.10 24.18 16.72
CA SER A 322 7.45 22.76 16.86
C SER A 322 6.25 21.87 16.49
N PRO A 323 6.47 20.68 15.87
CA PRO A 323 5.39 19.78 15.48
C PRO A 323 4.40 19.50 16.62
N PRO A 324 3.08 19.48 16.36
CA PRO A 324 2.00 19.36 17.35
C PRO A 324 1.88 17.95 17.93
N PHE A 325 2.96 17.17 17.90
CA PHE A 325 3.01 15.82 18.42
C PHE A 325 3.74 15.70 19.77
N PRO A 326 3.53 16.58 20.79
CA PRO A 326 4.28 16.48 22.05
C PRO A 326 4.01 15.18 22.83
N SER A 327 3.04 14.35 22.42
CA SER A 327 2.76 13.03 22.99
C SER A 327 3.39 11.85 22.22
N LEU A 328 4.20 12.11 21.17
CA LEU A 328 4.89 11.08 20.37
C LEU A 328 6.42 11.21 20.37
N TRP A 329 6.97 12.15 21.14
CA TRP A 329 8.41 12.34 21.34
C TRP A 329 8.82 11.90 22.74
#